data_AF-A0A5C5XIU3-F1
#
_entry.id   AF-A0A5C5XIU3-F1
#
_cell.length_a   1.000
_cell.length_b   1.000
_cell.length_c   1.000
_cell.angle_alpha   90.00
_cell.angle_beta   90.00
_cell.angle_gamma   90.00
#
_symmetry.space_group_name_H-M   'P 1'
#
loop_
_entity.id
_entity.type
_entity.pdbx_description
1 polymer ?
#
loop_
_entity_poly.entity_id
_entity_poly.type
_entity_poly.pdbx_seq_one_letter_code
_entity_poly.pdbx_strand_id
1 'polypeptide(L)'
;MNQAAVETQATPTASKKHALPFYLAILLGICWLISLAILSLFTANPVTLNRVQIMRADAVIAAEIVDIQGTIGVNEVLFTRQGVDVEPETTFQVLPPSPHWQPQMQRILPILRDADGNWRIAPAPLPKTVEIDYPDRPDVRAEVKEIVSSLPH
;
A
#
# COMPACT_ATOMS: atom_id res chain seq x y z
N MET A 1 -21.26 -85.81 6.21
CA MET A 1 -21.46 -84.80 7.28
C MET A 1 -20.24 -83.90 7.25
N ASN A 2 -20.40 -82.68 6.74
CA ASN A 2 -19.32 -81.74 6.45
C ASN A 2 -18.96 -80.96 7.72
N GLN A 3 -17.68 -80.97 8.10
CA GLN A 3 -17.12 -80.00 9.03
C GLN A 3 -16.76 -78.74 8.23
N ALA A 4 -17.50 -77.65 8.42
CA ALA A 4 -17.13 -76.35 7.90
C ALA A 4 -16.15 -75.70 8.88
N ALA A 5 -14.92 -75.48 8.41
CA ALA A 5 -13.91 -74.72 9.11
C ALA A 5 -14.22 -73.21 9.08
N VAL A 6 -13.79 -72.58 10.16
CA VAL A 6 -13.91 -71.18 10.58
C VAL A 6 -13.28 -70.21 9.57
N GLU A 7 -13.93 -69.07 9.32
CA GLU A 7 -13.23 -67.82 8.97
C GLU A 7 -13.67 -66.71 9.92
N THR A 8 -12.89 -66.52 10.99
CA THR A 8 -12.98 -65.33 11.84
C THR A 8 -12.33 -64.19 11.07
N GLN A 9 -13.13 -63.26 10.55
CA GLN A 9 -12.64 -62.05 9.91
C GLN A 9 -11.78 -61.25 10.91
N ALA A 10 -10.49 -61.13 10.58
CA ALA A 10 -9.57 -60.30 11.34
C ALA A 10 -9.97 -58.82 11.17
N THR A 11 -10.43 -58.20 12.26
CA THR A 11 -10.64 -56.76 12.32
C THR A 11 -9.28 -56.07 12.10
N PRO A 12 -9.11 -55.21 11.09
CA PRO A 12 -7.84 -54.53 10.88
C PRO A 12 -7.57 -53.63 12.07
N THR A 13 -6.60 -54.01 12.89
CA THR A 13 -6.11 -53.19 14.00
C THR A 13 -5.34 -52.04 13.38
N ALA A 14 -6.01 -50.90 13.18
CA ALA A 14 -5.37 -49.68 12.67
C ALA A 14 -4.22 -49.30 13.60
N SER A 15 -2.99 -49.56 13.13
CA SER A 15 -1.76 -49.25 13.85
C SER A 15 -1.65 -47.74 14.03
N LYS A 16 -1.99 -47.25 15.22
CA LYS A 16 -1.93 -45.84 15.63
C LYS A 16 -0.52 -45.22 15.52
N LYS A 17 0.52 -46.03 15.30
CA LYS A 17 1.92 -45.58 15.28
C LYS A 17 2.27 -44.68 14.09
N HIS A 18 1.49 -44.71 13.01
CA HIS A 18 1.73 -43.87 11.82
C HIS A 18 0.83 -42.63 11.72
N ALA A 19 -0.10 -42.44 12.67
CA ALA A 19 -1.00 -41.28 12.65
C ALA A 19 -0.30 -39.99 13.09
N LEU A 20 0.59 -40.05 14.08
CA LEU A 20 1.32 -38.89 14.61
C LEU A 20 2.16 -38.14 13.54
N PRO A 21 3.02 -38.80 12.75
CA PRO A 21 3.79 -38.10 11.71
C PRO A 21 2.90 -37.52 10.60
N PHE A 22 1.75 -38.15 10.31
CA PHE A 22 0.79 -37.66 9.34
C PHE A 22 0.12 -36.35 9.82
N TYR A 23 -0.33 -36.30 11.08
CA TYR A 23 -0.87 -35.06 11.66
C TYR A 23 0.18 -33.95 11.75
N LEU A 24 1.43 -34.28 12.06
CA LEU A 24 2.52 -33.30 12.08
C LEU A 24 2.78 -32.71 10.68
N ALA A 25 2.76 -33.55 9.64
CA ALA A 25 2.89 -33.11 8.26
C ALA A 25 1.73 -32.20 7.83
N ILE A 26 0.50 -32.52 8.23
CA ILE A 26 -0.67 -31.67 7.99
C ILE A 26 -0.51 -30.32 8.71
N LEU A 27 -0.11 -30.32 9.98
CA LEU A 27 0.07 -29.09 10.75
C LEU A 27 1.17 -28.21 10.14
N LEU A 28 2.27 -28.81 9.69
CA LEU A 28 3.32 -28.10 8.97
C LEU A 28 2.81 -27.51 7.66
N GLY A 29 2.00 -28.26 6.90
CA GLY A 29 1.35 -27.78 5.68
C GLY A 29 0.40 -26.60 5.94
N ILE A 30 -0.39 -26.67 7.00
CA ILE A 30 -1.28 -25.58 7.43
C ILE A 30 -0.46 -24.35 7.84
N CYS A 31 0.58 -24.53 8.67
CA CYS A 31 1.49 -23.44 9.03
C CYS A 31 2.10 -22.79 7.80
N TRP A 32 2.55 -23.59 6.82
CA TRP A 32 3.11 -23.09 5.59
C TRP A 32 2.11 -22.29 4.75
N LEU A 33 0.86 -22.78 4.61
CA LEU A 33 -0.20 -22.04 3.92
C LEU A 33 -0.55 -20.72 4.62
N ILE A 34 -0.59 -20.72 5.96
CA ILE A 34 -0.81 -19.50 6.75
C ILE A 34 0.33 -18.50 6.50
N SER A 35 1.58 -18.96 6.52
CA SER A 35 2.73 -18.09 6.23
C SER A 35 2.67 -17.49 4.82
N LEU A 36 2.26 -18.27 3.81
CA LEU A 36 2.06 -17.75 2.46
C LEU A 36 0.90 -16.75 2.36
N ALA A 37 -0.21 -17.00 3.05
CA ALA A 37 -1.33 -16.07 3.09
C ALA A 37 -0.93 -14.73 3.73
N ILE A 38 -0.16 -14.79 4.83
CA ILE A 38 0.41 -13.60 5.48
C ILE A 38 1.32 -12.86 4.51
N LEU A 39 2.31 -13.54 3.90
CA LEU A 39 3.20 -12.91 2.92
C LEU A 39 2.42 -12.26 1.78
N SER A 40 1.41 -12.95 1.24
CA SER A 40 0.55 -12.41 0.19
C SER A 40 -0.16 -11.13 0.64
N LEU A 41 -0.76 -11.12 1.84
CA LEU A 41 -1.48 -9.96 2.35
C LEU A 41 -0.56 -8.75 2.57
N PHE A 42 0.67 -8.97 3.03
CA PHE A 42 1.62 -7.89 3.28
C PHE A 42 2.37 -7.41 2.03
N THR A 43 2.50 -8.24 0.99
CA THR A 43 3.32 -7.93 -0.20
C THR A 43 2.49 -7.58 -1.45
N ALA A 44 1.16 -7.75 -1.44
CA ALA A 44 0.35 -7.68 -2.66
C ALA A 44 0.22 -6.28 -3.30
N ASN A 45 0.51 -5.18 -2.60
CA ASN A 45 0.35 -3.82 -3.15
C ASN A 45 1.52 -2.90 -2.77
N PRO A 46 2.72 -3.07 -3.38
CA PRO A 46 3.77 -2.08 -3.27
C PRO A 46 3.32 -0.80 -4.00
N VAL A 47 3.26 0.32 -3.27
CA VAL A 47 3.05 1.63 -3.87
C VAL A 47 4.38 2.04 -4.50
N THR A 48 4.44 2.10 -5.84
CA THR A 48 5.65 2.58 -6.52
C THR A 48 5.59 4.10 -6.63
N LEU A 49 6.53 4.80 -5.99
CA LEU A 49 6.63 6.26 -6.12
C LEU A 49 7.24 6.65 -7.46
N ASN A 50 6.63 7.63 -8.14
CA ASN A 50 7.21 8.20 -9.33
C ASN A 50 8.25 9.26 -8.95
N ARG A 51 9.52 8.85 -8.89
CA ARG A 51 10.64 9.73 -8.52
C ARG A 51 10.68 11.03 -9.32
N VAL A 52 10.42 10.98 -10.63
CA VAL A 52 10.46 12.17 -11.50
C VAL A 52 9.34 13.15 -11.15
N GLN A 53 8.16 12.66 -10.78
CA GLN A 53 7.05 13.50 -10.33
C GLN A 53 7.42 14.22 -9.03
N ILE A 54 7.95 13.49 -8.04
CA ILE A 54 8.43 14.05 -6.76
C ILE A 54 9.50 15.11 -7.01
N MET A 55 10.45 14.86 -7.91
CA MET A 55 11.52 15.80 -8.24
C MET A 55 11.03 17.06 -8.98
N ARG A 56 9.89 16.99 -9.67
CA ARG A 56 9.30 18.12 -10.39
C ARG A 56 8.33 18.92 -9.53
N ALA A 57 7.90 18.38 -8.40
CA ALA A 57 7.04 19.07 -7.47
C ALA A 57 7.76 20.27 -6.85
N ASP A 58 6.99 21.32 -6.59
CA ASP A 58 7.42 22.48 -5.81
C ASP A 58 7.37 22.16 -4.32
N ALA A 59 6.38 21.36 -3.91
CA ALA A 59 6.27 20.84 -2.56
C ALA A 59 5.69 19.43 -2.57
N VAL A 60 6.02 18.64 -1.53
CA VAL A 60 5.38 17.35 -1.26
C VAL A 60 4.79 17.42 0.13
N ILE A 61 3.48 17.23 0.20
CA ILE A 61 2.70 17.39 1.44
C ILE A 61 1.96 16.12 1.78
N ALA A 62 1.79 15.85 3.06
CA ALA A 62 0.78 14.94 3.56
C ALA A 62 -0.46 15.76 3.93
N ALA A 63 -1.57 15.45 3.28
CA ALA A 63 -2.80 16.22 3.38
C ALA A 63 -4.01 15.31 3.58
N GLU A 64 -5.02 15.84 4.24
CA GLU A 64 -6.34 15.25 4.34
C GLU A 64 -7.26 15.87 3.28
N ILE A 65 -7.97 15.03 2.53
CA ILE A 65 -8.98 15.50 1.59
C ILE A 65 -10.19 16.00 2.37
N VAL A 66 -10.53 17.28 2.25
CA VAL A 66 -11.70 17.87 2.91
C VAL A 66 -12.95 17.61 2.08
N ASP A 67 -12.87 17.75 0.77
CA ASP A 67 -14.00 17.54 -0.15
C ASP A 67 -13.58 16.92 -1.50
N ILE A 68 -14.59 16.51 -2.27
CA ILE A 68 -14.41 15.96 -3.63
C ILE A 68 -14.18 17.05 -4.70
N GLN A 69 -14.28 18.33 -4.33
CA GLN A 69 -14.02 19.48 -5.22
C GLN A 69 -12.54 19.86 -5.24
N GLY A 70 -11.72 19.19 -4.43
CA GLY A 70 -10.28 19.29 -4.39
C GLY A 70 -9.75 20.18 -3.27
N THR A 71 -10.58 20.53 -2.30
CA THR A 71 -10.12 21.17 -1.07
C THR A 71 -9.37 20.16 -0.21
N ILE A 72 -8.15 20.51 0.19
CA ILE A 72 -7.29 19.69 1.04
C ILE A 72 -6.82 20.50 2.25
N GLY A 73 -6.68 19.82 3.39
CA GLY A 73 -6.04 20.35 4.59
C GLY A 73 -4.63 19.77 4.72
N VAL A 74 -3.61 20.62 4.85
CA VAL A 74 -2.21 20.20 5.01
C VAL A 74 -1.99 19.73 6.44
N ASN A 75 -1.64 18.47 6.62
CA ASN A 75 -1.27 17.94 7.93
C ASN A 75 0.23 18.10 8.19
N GLU A 76 1.05 17.82 7.18
CA GLU A 76 2.52 17.91 7.28
C GLU A 76 3.13 18.25 5.92
N VAL A 77 4.20 19.03 5.94
CA VAL A 77 5.00 19.34 4.76
C VAL A 77 6.23 18.43 4.77
N LEU A 78 6.30 17.49 3.82
CA LEU A 78 7.42 16.55 3.70
C LEU A 78 8.61 17.19 2.98
N PHE A 79 8.34 18.11 2.05
CA PHE A 79 9.34 18.84 1.28
C PHE A 79 8.75 20.13 0.71
N THR A 80 9.58 21.18 0.65
CA THR A 80 9.29 22.39 -0.12
C THR A 80 10.55 22.88 -0.80
N ARG A 81 10.41 23.42 -2.02
CA ARG A 81 11.49 24.06 -2.78
C ARG A 81 11.66 25.51 -2.32
N GLN A 82 12.87 26.05 -2.46
CA GLN A 82 13.15 27.45 -2.15
C GLN A 82 12.19 28.39 -2.90
N GLY A 83 11.55 29.31 -2.18
CA GLY A 83 10.60 30.27 -2.73
C GLY A 83 9.14 29.79 -2.78
N VAL A 84 8.86 28.57 -2.30
CA VAL A 84 7.51 28.00 -2.22
C VAL A 84 7.12 27.92 -0.75
N ASP A 85 6.08 28.67 -0.38
CA ASP A 85 5.60 28.74 1.00
C ASP A 85 4.28 27.95 1.11
N VAL A 86 4.36 26.81 1.81
CA VAL A 86 3.21 25.98 2.15
C VAL A 86 3.37 25.66 3.62
N GLU A 87 2.44 26.16 4.44
CA GLU A 87 2.48 25.95 5.88
C GLU A 87 1.60 24.75 6.28
N PRO A 88 1.99 23.99 7.33
CA PRO A 88 1.11 23.02 7.97
C PRO A 88 -0.19 23.67 8.46
N GLU A 89 -1.26 22.88 8.59
CA GLU A 89 -2.59 23.31 9.06
C GLU A 89 -3.30 24.31 8.14
N THR A 90 -2.74 24.60 6.96
CA THR A 90 -3.40 25.41 5.94
C THR A 90 -4.36 24.57 5.11
N THR A 91 -5.38 25.21 4.55
CA THR A 91 -6.33 24.58 3.63
C THR A 91 -6.30 25.33 2.31
N PHE A 92 -6.21 24.60 1.20
CA PHE A 92 -6.30 25.18 -0.14
C PHE A 92 -6.86 24.18 -1.15
N GLN A 93 -7.19 24.69 -2.33
CA GLN A 93 -7.76 23.89 -3.40
C GLN A 93 -6.68 23.42 -4.36
N VAL A 94 -6.71 22.13 -4.69
CA VAL A 94 -5.87 21.50 -5.73
C VAL A 94 -6.75 21.15 -6.93
N LEU A 95 -6.33 21.61 -8.12
CA LEU A 95 -7.07 21.48 -9.35
C LEU A 95 -6.24 20.76 -10.43
N PRO A 96 -6.81 19.79 -11.17
CA PRO A 96 -8.16 19.23 -10.99
C PRO A 96 -8.25 18.31 -9.76
N PRO A 97 -9.46 18.13 -9.17
CA PRO A 97 -9.65 17.12 -8.15
C PRO A 97 -9.44 15.71 -8.71
N SER A 98 -8.82 14.85 -7.92
CA SER A 98 -8.61 13.46 -8.32
C SER A 98 -9.91 12.66 -8.24
N PRO A 99 -10.26 11.81 -9.22
CA PRO A 99 -11.55 11.13 -9.28
C PRO A 99 -11.78 10.12 -8.15
N HIS A 100 -10.72 9.66 -7.48
CA HIS A 100 -10.79 8.71 -6.37
C HIS A 100 -10.72 9.36 -4.98
N TRP A 101 -10.72 10.69 -4.91
CA TRP A 101 -10.72 11.39 -3.64
C TRP A 101 -12.04 11.22 -2.89
N GLN A 102 -11.91 11.00 -1.59
CA GLN A 102 -13.01 10.89 -0.64
C GLN A 102 -12.70 11.78 0.56
N PRO A 103 -13.70 12.43 1.18
CA PRO A 103 -13.49 13.19 2.40
C PRO A 103 -12.80 12.36 3.48
N GLN A 104 -11.97 12.99 4.30
CA GLN A 104 -11.19 12.40 5.39
C GLN A 104 -10.09 11.42 4.94
N MET A 105 -9.84 11.32 3.63
CA MET A 105 -8.79 10.45 3.11
C MET A 105 -7.42 11.13 3.26
N GLN A 106 -6.45 10.44 3.84
CA GLN A 106 -5.09 10.96 3.97
C GLN A 106 -4.22 10.53 2.78
N ARG A 107 -3.59 11.53 2.15
CA ARG A 107 -2.85 11.39 0.92
C ARG A 107 -1.54 12.16 0.97
N ILE A 108 -0.53 11.63 0.29
CA ILE A 108 0.70 12.35 -0.02
C ILE A 108 0.57 12.90 -1.43
N LEU A 109 0.66 14.22 -1.53
CA LEU A 109 0.44 14.98 -2.75
C LEU A 109 1.73 15.67 -3.17
N PRO A 110 2.36 15.26 -4.28
CA PRO A 110 3.35 16.09 -4.94
C PRO A 110 2.62 17.22 -5.66
N ILE A 111 2.79 18.45 -5.18
CA ILE A 111 2.10 19.62 -5.71
C ILE A 111 3.07 20.59 -6.39
N LEU A 112 2.57 21.32 -7.37
CA LEU A 112 3.26 22.44 -7.97
C LEU A 112 2.29 23.59 -8.22
N ARG A 113 2.85 24.79 -8.35
CA ARG A 113 2.07 25.96 -8.71
C ARG A 113 2.13 26.16 -10.23
N ASP A 114 0.96 26.28 -10.84
CA ASP A 114 0.89 26.49 -12.29
C ASP A 114 1.13 27.95 -12.69
N ALA A 115 1.14 28.21 -14.00
CA ALA A 115 1.32 29.54 -14.55
C ALA A 115 0.20 30.52 -14.16
N ASP A 116 -0.98 30.00 -13.81
CA ASP A 116 -2.15 30.77 -13.38
C ASP A 116 -2.17 30.98 -11.85
N GLY A 117 -1.16 30.44 -11.13
CA GLY A 117 -1.02 30.54 -9.68
C GLY A 117 -1.82 29.51 -8.87
N ASN A 118 -2.51 28.57 -9.51
CA ASN A 118 -3.27 27.52 -8.84
C ASN A 118 -2.38 26.34 -8.44
N TRP A 119 -2.76 25.67 -7.36
CA TRP A 119 -2.13 24.42 -6.96
C TRP A 119 -2.66 23.26 -7.78
N ARG A 120 -1.75 22.42 -8.25
CA ARG A 120 -2.08 21.19 -8.98
C ARG A 120 -1.13 20.07 -8.58
N ILE A 121 -1.55 18.83 -8.82
CA ILE A 121 -0.66 17.69 -8.61
C ILE A 121 0.40 17.72 -9.71
N ALA A 122 1.66 17.51 -9.35
CA ALA A 122 2.76 17.50 -10.31
C ALA A 122 2.53 16.39 -11.36
N PRO A 123 2.75 16.66 -12.66
CA PRO A 123 2.47 15.68 -13.69
C PRO A 123 3.52 14.54 -13.69
N ALA A 124 3.05 13.30 -13.80
CA ALA A 124 3.92 12.16 -14.04
C ALA A 124 4.47 12.18 -15.47
N PRO A 125 5.74 11.79 -15.72
CA PRO A 125 6.35 11.74 -17.06
C PRO A 125 5.85 10.57 -17.93
N LEU A 126 4.59 10.17 -17.79
CA LEU A 126 3.98 9.05 -18.49
C LEU A 126 2.84 9.56 -19.40
N PRO A 127 2.80 9.15 -20.68
CA PRO A 127 1.81 9.64 -21.62
C PRO A 127 0.39 9.25 -21.20
N LYS A 128 -0.51 10.24 -21.10
CA LYS A 128 -1.95 10.10 -20.76
C LYS A 128 -2.25 9.60 -19.33
N THR A 129 -1.39 9.88 -18.37
CA THR A 129 -1.61 9.42 -16.99
C THR A 129 -2.39 10.47 -16.20
N VAL A 130 -3.35 9.99 -15.42
CA VAL A 130 -3.99 10.77 -14.35
C VAL A 130 -2.87 11.19 -13.39
N GLU A 131 -2.91 12.44 -12.93
CA GLU A 131 -1.99 12.93 -11.91
C GLU A 131 -2.00 11.98 -10.69
N ILE A 132 -0.82 11.57 -10.23
CA ILE A 132 -0.70 10.49 -9.26
C ILE A 132 -0.55 11.08 -7.85
N ASP A 133 -1.47 10.73 -6.97
CA ASP A 133 -1.35 10.90 -5.52
C ASP A 133 -1.14 9.55 -4.82
N TYR A 134 -0.48 9.60 -3.67
CA TYR A 134 -0.09 8.39 -2.94
C TYR A 134 -0.87 8.27 -1.64
N PRO A 135 -1.18 7.05 -1.16
CA PRO A 135 -1.76 6.87 0.16
C PRO A 135 -0.76 7.33 1.22
N ASP A 136 -1.26 7.96 2.28
CA ASP A 136 -0.42 8.33 3.40
C ASP A 136 -0.07 7.10 4.26
N ARG A 137 1.10 6.50 4.02
CA ARG A 137 1.59 5.32 4.74
C ARG A 137 3.05 5.52 5.18
N PRO A 138 3.50 4.88 6.28
CA PRO A 138 4.86 5.03 6.79
C PRO A 138 5.96 4.64 5.80
N ASP A 139 5.75 3.58 5.02
CA ASP A 139 6.67 3.11 3.98
C ASP A 139 6.80 4.14 2.85
N VAL A 140 5.68 4.67 2.37
CA VAL A 140 5.64 5.71 1.34
C VAL A 140 6.32 7.01 1.82
N ARG A 141 6.05 7.43 3.06
CA ARG A 141 6.71 8.61 3.66
C ARG A 141 8.22 8.45 3.73
N ALA A 142 8.70 7.26 4.10
CA ALA A 142 10.13 6.99 4.18
C ALA A 142 10.79 7.10 2.79
N GLU A 143 10.16 6.52 1.77
CA GLU A 143 10.67 6.59 0.39
C GLU A 143 10.62 8.02 -0.17
N VAL A 144 9.58 8.81 0.13
CA VAL A 144 9.56 10.25 -0.21
C VAL A 144 10.74 10.99 0.42
N LYS A 145 10.99 10.77 1.72
CA LYS A 145 12.10 11.41 2.44
C LYS A 145 13.45 11.04 1.83
N GLU A 146 13.62 9.77 1.43
CA GLU A 146 14.82 9.31 0.73
C GLU A 146 14.99 10.03 -0.62
N ILE A 147 13.94 10.07 -1.45
CA ILE A 147 13.96 10.77 -2.74
C ILE A 147 14.32 12.25 -2.56
N VAL A 148 13.66 12.92 -1.62
CA VAL A 148 13.87 14.34 -1.34
C VAL A 148 15.28 14.62 -0.84
N SER A 149 15.84 13.76 0.01
CA SER A 149 17.22 13.91 0.51
C SER A 149 18.28 13.84 -0.60
N SER A 150 17.93 13.27 -1.75
CA SER A 150 18.82 13.17 -2.92
C SER A 150 18.68 14.35 -3.90
N LEU A 151 17.81 15.33 -3.61
CA LEU A 151 17.65 16.53 -4.42
C LEU A 151 18.76 17.54 -4.13
N PRO A 152 19.33 18.20 -5.16
CA PRO A 152 20.24 19.32 -4.95
C PRO A 152 19.48 20.49 -4.30
N HIS A 153 20.07 21.06 -3.24
CA HIS A 153 19.53 22.17 -2.45
C HIS A 153 19.56 23.51 -3.17
#